data_AF-A0A7M2QX23-F1
#
_entry.id   AF-A0A7M2QX23-F1
#
_cell.length_a   1.000
_cell.length_b   1.000
_cell.length_c   1.000
_cell.angle_alpha   90.00
_cell.angle_beta   90.00
_cell.angle_gamma   90.00
#
_symmetry.space_group_name_H-M   'P 1'
#
loop_
_entity.id
_entity.type
_entity.pdbx_description
1 polymer ?
#
loop_
_entity_poly.entity_id
_entity_poly.type
_entity_poly.pdbx_seq_one_letter_code
_entity_poly.pdbx_strand_id
1 'polypeptide(L)'
;MKYFTKQWFEENQLSNYLFFLVTMGDWEEEKAYYREYGIDLEHERKMELQRDRDKLLKFLPEEFHPYVLDGSIIEGATSNKLRSMAKDWLEHFDDLTNKKFESCAADFIAAKSKLSKTVSYLFDSSFHDAIIQSIERYSDQTCTIKLNLENTYHETDMLTITFIGVSEFTSTSPIREGAWWLYEEISIVDGGFRLSVLFDSPLADFSIVAKDVVIESK
;
A
#
# COMPACT_ATOMS: atom_id res chain seq x y z
N MET A 1 11.75 12.84 0.65
CA MET A 1 11.38 12.16 -0.61
C MET A 1 10.13 11.34 -0.35
N LYS A 2 9.27 11.05 -1.33
CA LYS A 2 8.13 10.13 -1.14
C LYS A 2 8.45 8.77 -1.76
N TYR A 3 8.38 7.69 -1.00
CA TYR A 3 8.79 6.33 -1.40
C TYR A 3 7.61 5.51 -1.94
N PHE A 4 6.55 5.36 -1.16
CA PHE A 4 5.34 4.60 -1.39
C PHE A 4 4.28 5.51 -2.01
N THR A 5 4.36 5.63 -3.33
CA THR A 5 3.40 6.40 -4.13
C THR A 5 2.23 5.53 -4.56
N LYS A 6 1.11 6.17 -4.90
CA LYS A 6 0.01 5.51 -5.61
C LYS A 6 0.49 4.65 -6.80
N GLN A 7 1.37 5.19 -7.64
CA GLN A 7 1.88 4.48 -8.81
C GLN A 7 2.66 3.22 -8.41
N TRP A 8 3.56 3.33 -7.42
CA TRP A 8 4.32 2.17 -6.95
C TRP A 8 3.41 1.10 -6.37
N PHE A 9 2.38 1.50 -5.61
CA PHE A 9 1.40 0.55 -5.08
C PHE A 9 0.63 -0.14 -6.21
N GLU A 10 0.15 0.61 -7.20
CA GLU A 10 -0.54 0.05 -8.37
C GLU A 10 0.33 -0.95 -9.14
N GLU A 11 1.63 -0.67 -9.29
CA GLU A 11 2.60 -1.59 -9.89
C GLU A 11 2.83 -2.83 -9.00
N ASN A 12 2.99 -2.63 -7.69
CA ASN A 12 3.17 -3.72 -6.73
C ASN A 12 1.96 -4.68 -6.71
N GLN A 13 0.73 -4.17 -6.83
CA GLN A 13 -0.46 -5.03 -6.88
C GLN A 13 -0.48 -5.97 -8.09
N LEU A 14 0.30 -5.69 -9.14
CA LEU A 14 0.41 -6.58 -10.29
C LEU A 14 1.30 -7.80 -10.03
N SER A 15 2.16 -7.75 -9.02
CA SER A 15 2.99 -8.89 -8.63
C SER A 15 2.14 -10.12 -8.29
N ASN A 16 0.92 -9.92 -7.77
CA ASN A 16 -0.02 -11.01 -7.48
C ASN A 16 -0.36 -11.85 -8.73
N TYR A 17 -0.48 -11.23 -9.91
CA TYR A 17 -0.72 -11.97 -11.16
C TYR A 17 0.45 -12.88 -11.51
N LEU A 18 1.66 -12.37 -11.37
CA LEU A 18 2.88 -13.09 -11.73
C LEU A 18 3.25 -14.12 -10.68
N PHE A 19 3.01 -13.84 -9.40
CA PHE A 19 3.22 -14.76 -8.28
C PHE A 19 2.43 -16.05 -8.52
N PHE A 20 1.17 -15.91 -8.92
CA PHE A 20 0.31 -17.04 -9.29
C PHE A 20 0.94 -17.93 -10.37
N LEU A 21 1.55 -17.35 -11.41
CA LEU A 21 2.22 -18.13 -12.46
C LEU A 21 3.40 -18.96 -11.94
N VAL A 22 4.09 -18.46 -10.92
CA VAL A 22 5.30 -19.07 -10.37
C VAL A 22 4.98 -20.10 -9.29
N THR A 23 4.01 -19.82 -8.42
CA THR A 23 3.72 -20.64 -7.23
C THR A 23 2.61 -21.64 -7.43
N MET A 24 1.75 -21.46 -8.44
CA MET A 24 0.68 -22.40 -8.69
C MET A 24 1.23 -23.77 -9.04
N GLY A 25 0.85 -24.73 -8.19
CA GLY A 25 1.08 -26.15 -8.36
C GLY A 25 0.21 -26.72 -9.48
N ASP A 26 -0.47 -27.83 -9.23
CA ASP A 26 -1.38 -28.41 -10.21
C ASP A 26 -2.63 -27.53 -10.37
N TRP A 27 -2.86 -27.04 -11.59
CA TRP A 27 -3.99 -26.17 -11.91
C TRP A 27 -5.35 -26.81 -11.59
N GLU A 28 -5.48 -28.12 -11.76
CA GLU A 28 -6.74 -28.81 -11.49
C GLU A 28 -6.98 -28.98 -9.99
N GLU A 29 -5.93 -29.16 -9.20
CA GLU A 29 -6.00 -29.23 -7.74
C GLU A 29 -6.45 -27.90 -7.14
N GLU A 30 -5.88 -26.80 -7.62
CA GLU A 30 -6.24 -25.45 -7.17
C GLU A 30 -7.68 -25.11 -7.55
N LYS A 31 -8.10 -25.41 -8.78
CA LYS A 31 -9.52 -25.27 -9.15
C LYS A 31 -10.44 -26.11 -8.28
N ALA A 32 -10.03 -27.34 -7.90
CA ALA A 32 -10.83 -28.17 -7.01
C ALA A 32 -10.96 -27.54 -5.62
N TYR A 33 -9.85 -27.05 -5.05
CA TYR A 33 -9.85 -26.35 -3.77
C TYR A 33 -10.81 -25.15 -3.77
N TYR A 34 -10.71 -24.25 -4.75
CA TYR A 34 -11.59 -23.08 -4.81
C TYR A 34 -13.07 -23.44 -5.03
N ARG A 35 -13.36 -24.52 -5.78
CA ARG A 35 -14.73 -25.02 -5.95
C ARG A 35 -15.35 -25.50 -4.64
N GLU A 36 -14.58 -26.02 -3.68
CA GLU A 36 -15.11 -26.40 -2.36
C GLU A 36 -15.65 -25.20 -1.58
N TYR A 37 -15.13 -24.00 -1.84
CA TYR A 37 -15.62 -22.74 -1.28
C TYR A 37 -16.65 -22.03 -2.17
N GLY A 38 -17.12 -22.68 -3.25
CA GLY A 38 -18.10 -22.12 -4.18
C GLY A 38 -17.53 -21.05 -5.11
N ILE A 39 -16.20 -21.00 -5.29
CA ILE A 39 -15.51 -20.01 -6.12
C ILE A 39 -15.16 -20.63 -7.48
N ASP A 40 -15.58 -19.97 -8.57
CA ASP A 40 -15.13 -20.28 -9.91
C ASP A 40 -13.84 -19.51 -10.21
N LEU A 41 -12.70 -20.15 -9.91
CA LEU A 41 -11.37 -19.56 -10.07
C LEU A 41 -11.11 -19.04 -11.49
N GLU A 42 -11.58 -19.74 -12.52
CA GLU A 42 -11.38 -19.32 -13.91
C GLU A 42 -12.19 -18.07 -14.25
N HIS A 43 -13.42 -17.99 -13.73
CA HIS A 43 -14.25 -16.80 -13.86
C HIS A 43 -13.63 -15.59 -13.15
N GLU A 44 -13.24 -15.76 -11.87
CA GLU A 44 -12.63 -14.68 -11.09
C GLU A 44 -11.37 -14.14 -11.75
N ARG A 45 -10.47 -15.03 -12.19
CA ARG A 45 -9.23 -14.63 -12.86
C ARG A 45 -9.48 -13.87 -14.16
N LYS A 46 -10.52 -14.23 -14.92
CA LYS A 46 -10.94 -13.49 -16.13
C LYS A 46 -11.48 -12.09 -15.79
N MET A 47 -12.28 -11.97 -14.73
CA MET A 47 -12.81 -10.68 -14.28
C MET A 47 -11.68 -9.76 -13.80
N GLU A 48 -10.71 -10.31 -13.07
CA GLU A 48 -9.51 -9.61 -12.64
C GLU A 48 -8.68 -9.12 -13.83
N LEU A 49 -8.38 -9.99 -14.80
CA LEU A 49 -7.66 -9.60 -16.02
C LEU A 49 -8.39 -8.48 -16.77
N GLN A 50 -9.72 -8.54 -16.90
CA GLN A 50 -10.49 -7.48 -17.54
C GLN A 50 -10.37 -6.14 -16.81
N ARG A 51 -10.44 -6.17 -15.47
CA ARG A 51 -10.32 -4.98 -14.62
C ARG A 51 -8.94 -4.33 -14.72
N ASP A 52 -7.88 -5.12 -14.70
CA ASP A 52 -6.50 -4.61 -14.59
C ASP A 52 -5.71 -4.66 -15.91
N ARG A 53 -6.34 -5.03 -17.03
CA ARG A 53 -5.70 -5.15 -18.35
C ARG A 53 -4.83 -3.94 -18.70
N ASP A 54 -5.38 -2.74 -18.58
CA ASP A 54 -4.67 -1.51 -18.94
C ASP A 54 -3.47 -1.24 -18.01
N LYS A 55 -3.56 -1.64 -16.74
CA LYS A 55 -2.45 -1.55 -15.80
C LYS A 55 -1.37 -2.56 -16.14
N LEU A 56 -1.74 -3.80 -16.43
CA LEU A 56 -0.80 -4.84 -16.85
C LEU A 56 -0.01 -4.41 -18.10
N LEU A 57 -0.69 -3.86 -19.11
CA LEU A 57 -0.03 -3.34 -20.31
C LEU A 57 0.83 -2.10 -20.05
N LYS A 58 0.49 -1.29 -19.05
CA LYS A 58 1.25 -0.09 -18.68
C LYS A 58 2.53 -0.41 -17.91
N PHE A 59 2.46 -1.36 -16.98
CA PHE A 59 3.50 -1.57 -15.98
C PHE A 59 4.36 -2.81 -16.24
N LEU A 60 3.82 -3.86 -16.87
CA LEU A 60 4.64 -5.02 -17.22
C LEU A 60 5.49 -4.73 -18.46
N PRO A 61 6.69 -5.32 -18.55
CA PRO A 61 7.51 -5.27 -19.76
C PRO A 61 6.74 -5.71 -21.00
N GLU A 62 7.08 -5.14 -22.16
CA GLU A 62 6.40 -5.40 -23.45
C GLU A 62 6.35 -6.89 -23.81
N GLU A 63 7.32 -7.68 -23.32
CA GLU A 63 7.38 -9.12 -23.51
C GLU A 63 6.17 -9.86 -22.91
N PHE A 64 5.52 -9.31 -21.89
CA PHE A 64 4.30 -9.86 -21.29
C PHE A 64 3.05 -9.50 -22.08
N HIS A 65 3.07 -8.45 -22.91
CA HIS A 65 1.87 -7.90 -23.54
C HIS A 65 1.10 -8.90 -24.40
N PRO A 66 1.74 -9.78 -25.20
CA PRO A 66 1.01 -10.81 -25.94
C PRO A 66 0.13 -11.68 -25.04
N TYR A 67 0.66 -12.10 -23.89
CA TYR A 67 -0.04 -12.95 -22.91
C TYR A 67 -1.18 -12.22 -22.18
N VAL A 68 -1.04 -10.90 -21.99
CA VAL A 68 -2.11 -10.04 -21.45
C VAL A 68 -3.22 -9.85 -22.48
N LEU A 69 -2.86 -9.67 -23.75
CA LEU A 69 -3.79 -9.38 -24.83
C LEU A 69 -4.62 -10.61 -25.24
N ASP A 70 -4.00 -11.80 -25.25
CA ASP A 70 -4.66 -13.06 -25.58
C ASP A 70 -5.30 -13.77 -24.36
N GLY A 71 -4.95 -13.33 -23.14
CA GLY A 71 -5.51 -13.83 -21.88
C GLY A 71 -4.81 -15.03 -21.27
N SER A 72 -3.74 -15.54 -21.90
CA SER A 72 -2.98 -16.68 -21.39
C SER A 72 -2.22 -16.37 -20.09
N ILE A 73 -2.03 -15.08 -19.73
CA ILE A 73 -1.36 -14.67 -18.48
C ILE A 73 -2.09 -15.12 -17.20
N ILE A 74 -3.36 -15.50 -17.29
CA ILE A 74 -4.16 -15.97 -16.14
C ILE A 74 -4.44 -17.48 -16.16
N GLU A 75 -3.90 -18.20 -17.13
CA GLU A 75 -4.08 -19.65 -17.22
C GLU A 75 -3.13 -20.37 -16.26
N GLY A 76 -3.59 -21.41 -15.56
CA GLY A 76 -2.69 -22.18 -14.67
C GLY A 76 -1.69 -23.05 -15.42
N ALA A 77 -2.00 -23.48 -16.64
CA ALA A 77 -1.13 -24.31 -17.48
C ALA A 77 -0.23 -23.47 -18.42
N THR A 78 0.40 -22.43 -17.88
CA THR A 78 1.23 -21.51 -18.67
C THR A 78 2.57 -22.10 -19.10
N SER A 79 3.08 -21.61 -20.24
CA SER A 79 4.36 -22.06 -20.79
C SER A 79 5.52 -21.83 -19.83
N ASN A 80 6.51 -22.73 -19.85
CA ASN A 80 7.75 -22.57 -19.08
C ASN A 80 8.44 -21.23 -19.34
N LYS A 81 8.31 -20.69 -20.56
CA LYS A 81 8.82 -19.36 -20.91
C LYS A 81 8.15 -18.26 -20.08
N LEU A 82 6.81 -18.23 -20.05
CA LEU A 82 6.06 -17.22 -19.29
C LEU A 82 6.32 -17.35 -17.78
N ARG A 83 6.42 -18.58 -17.25
CA ARG A 83 6.77 -18.82 -15.84
C ARG A 83 8.17 -18.31 -15.49
N SER A 84 9.16 -18.53 -16.37
CA SER A 84 10.51 -17.99 -16.19
C SER A 84 10.51 -16.48 -16.21
N MET A 85 9.83 -15.86 -17.18
CA MET A 85 9.71 -14.40 -17.27
C MET A 85 9.06 -13.81 -16.02
N ALA A 86 7.96 -14.42 -15.54
CA ALA A 86 7.28 -14.00 -14.32
C ALA A 86 8.20 -14.08 -13.11
N LYS A 87 8.97 -15.17 -12.97
CA LYS A 87 9.94 -15.35 -11.89
C LYS A 87 11.03 -14.27 -11.93
N ASP A 88 11.66 -14.07 -13.08
CA ASP A 88 12.74 -13.08 -13.24
C ASP A 88 12.25 -11.66 -12.91
N TRP A 89 11.02 -11.34 -13.32
CA TRP A 89 10.41 -10.05 -13.01
C TRP A 89 10.10 -9.90 -11.51
N LEU A 90 9.56 -10.94 -10.86
CA LEU A 90 9.28 -10.91 -9.42
C LEU A 90 10.56 -10.73 -8.61
N GLU A 91 11.62 -11.49 -8.92
CA GLU A 91 12.92 -11.34 -8.25
C GLU A 91 13.48 -9.91 -8.43
N HIS A 92 13.40 -9.36 -9.64
CA HIS A 92 13.81 -7.99 -9.91
C HIS A 92 12.98 -6.96 -9.13
N PHE A 93 11.66 -7.14 -9.10
CA PHE A 93 10.73 -6.22 -8.45
C PHE A 93 10.89 -6.26 -6.92
N ASP A 94 11.11 -7.44 -6.35
CA ASP A 94 11.42 -7.63 -4.92
C ASP A 94 12.71 -6.89 -4.55
N ASP A 95 13.77 -7.01 -5.37
CA ASP A 95 15.01 -6.28 -5.17
C ASP A 95 14.82 -4.75 -5.16
N LEU A 96 14.00 -4.23 -6.07
CA LEU A 96 13.67 -2.80 -6.13
C LEU A 96 12.86 -2.37 -4.90
N THR A 97 11.89 -3.19 -4.50
CA THR A 97 11.03 -2.93 -3.35
C THR A 97 11.83 -2.95 -2.06
N ASN A 98 12.70 -3.94 -1.85
CA ASN A 98 13.58 -4.04 -0.68
C ASN A 98 14.51 -2.81 -0.58
N LYS A 99 15.17 -2.42 -1.67
CA LYS A 99 16.00 -1.21 -1.69
C LYS A 99 15.22 0.05 -1.32
N LYS A 100 13.95 0.13 -1.73
CA LYS A 100 13.07 1.24 -1.40
C LYS A 100 12.73 1.26 0.10
N PHE A 101 12.36 0.12 0.67
CA PHE A 101 12.11 -0.01 2.11
C PHE A 101 13.36 0.33 2.94
N GLU A 102 14.52 -0.21 2.55
CA GLU A 102 15.80 0.09 3.20
C GLU A 102 16.12 1.59 3.17
N SER A 103 15.91 2.24 2.02
CA SER A 103 16.14 3.68 1.87
C SER A 103 15.18 4.50 2.73
N CYS A 104 13.89 4.14 2.77
CA CYS A 104 12.90 4.80 3.62
C CYS A 104 13.25 4.65 5.11
N ALA A 105 13.65 3.45 5.53
CA ALA A 105 14.06 3.17 6.90
C ALA A 105 15.34 3.96 7.28
N ALA A 106 16.32 4.03 6.38
CA ALA A 106 17.55 4.80 6.60
C ALA A 106 17.28 6.31 6.76
N ASP A 107 16.43 6.88 5.90
CA ASP A 107 16.02 8.28 5.98
C ASP A 107 15.31 8.57 7.31
N PHE A 108 14.42 7.67 7.74
CA PHE A 108 13.75 7.78 9.03
C PHE A 108 14.75 7.71 10.20
N ILE A 109 15.65 6.73 10.22
CA ILE A 109 16.66 6.59 11.30
C ILE A 109 17.52 7.85 11.41
N ALA A 110 17.94 8.42 10.28
CA ALA A 110 18.70 9.66 10.24
C ALA A 110 17.89 10.87 10.77
N ALA A 111 16.58 10.88 10.53
CA ALA A 111 15.66 11.91 11.01
C ALA A 111 15.28 11.75 12.49
N LYS A 112 15.17 10.52 12.99
CA LYS A 112 14.59 10.18 14.30
C LYS A 112 15.15 11.00 15.46
N SER A 113 16.46 11.23 15.48
CA SER A 113 17.14 12.00 16.54
C SER A 113 16.70 13.47 16.65
N LYS A 114 16.06 14.02 15.61
CA LYS A 114 15.59 15.41 15.55
C LYS A 114 14.08 15.54 15.79
N LEU A 115 13.36 14.41 15.90
CA LEU A 115 11.91 14.39 16.11
C LEU A 115 11.58 14.40 17.61
N SER A 116 10.40 14.91 17.96
CA SER A 116 9.89 14.74 19.32
C SER A 116 9.64 13.26 19.60
N LYS A 117 9.55 12.87 20.88
CA LYS A 117 9.25 11.48 21.25
C LYS A 117 7.90 11.03 20.69
N THR A 118 6.89 11.90 20.71
CA THR A 118 5.56 11.59 20.21
C THR A 118 5.55 11.43 18.68
N VAL A 119 6.30 12.27 17.95
CA VAL A 119 6.45 12.11 16.50
C VAL A 119 7.25 10.85 16.15
N SER A 120 8.24 10.47 16.98
CA SER A 120 8.97 9.22 16.80
C SER A 120 8.06 8.00 17.01
N TYR A 121 7.17 8.05 18.02
CA TYR A 121 6.18 7.01 18.28
C TYR A 121 5.21 6.84 17.11
N LEU A 122 4.76 7.94 16.49
CA LEU A 122 3.87 7.90 15.32
C LEU A 122 4.41 6.99 14.19
N PHE A 123 5.73 6.91 14.04
CA PHE A 123 6.35 6.01 13.06
C PHE A 123 6.63 4.62 13.61
N ASP A 124 7.24 4.54 14.81
CA ASP A 124 7.63 3.25 15.41
C ASP A 124 6.42 2.32 15.62
N SER A 125 5.24 2.91 15.82
CA SER A 125 3.98 2.19 16.01
C SER A 125 3.50 1.46 14.76
N SER A 126 3.77 1.98 13.57
CA SER A 126 3.11 1.61 12.29
C SER A 126 1.58 1.64 12.36
N PHE A 127 0.93 2.25 11.39
CA PHE A 127 -0.54 2.22 11.31
C PHE A 127 -1.05 1.45 10.10
N HIS A 128 -0.21 0.57 9.54
CA HIS A 128 -0.64 -0.39 8.53
C HIS A 128 -1.89 -1.13 9.01
N ASP A 129 -2.87 -1.23 8.12
CA ASP A 129 -4.18 -1.85 8.35
C ASP A 129 -5.12 -1.11 9.31
N ALA A 130 -4.75 0.10 9.78
CA ALA A 130 -5.67 0.96 10.51
C ALA A 130 -6.78 1.49 9.59
N ILE A 131 -7.99 1.66 10.14
CA ILE A 131 -9.14 2.17 9.40
C ILE A 131 -9.46 3.60 9.85
N ILE A 132 -9.56 4.52 8.89
CA ILE A 132 -9.97 5.91 9.13
C ILE A 132 -11.42 5.94 9.63
N GLN A 133 -11.61 6.50 10.83
CA GLN A 133 -12.93 6.80 11.38
C GLN A 133 -13.33 8.25 11.10
N SER A 134 -12.41 9.20 11.31
CA SER A 134 -12.63 10.58 10.90
C SER A 134 -11.33 11.33 10.67
N ILE A 135 -11.39 12.37 9.83
CA ILE A 135 -10.35 13.38 9.68
C ILE A 135 -11.01 14.74 9.84
N GLU A 136 -10.67 15.46 10.88
CA GLU A 136 -11.30 16.72 11.27
C GLU A 136 -10.23 17.83 11.31
N ARG A 137 -10.38 18.85 10.46
CA ARG A 137 -9.48 20.02 10.41
C ARG A 137 -10.15 21.23 11.04
N TYR A 138 -9.42 21.93 11.89
CA TYR A 138 -9.93 23.05 12.65
C TYR A 138 -9.23 24.37 12.28
N SER A 139 -9.87 25.49 12.60
CA SER A 139 -9.40 26.84 12.26
C SER A 139 -8.15 27.28 13.05
N ASP A 140 -7.82 26.59 14.13
CA ASP A 140 -6.67 26.86 15.01
C ASP A 140 -5.39 26.14 14.55
N GLN A 141 -5.34 25.71 13.28
CA GLN A 141 -4.23 24.94 12.70
C GLN A 141 -4.03 23.58 13.40
N THR A 142 -5.10 22.97 13.89
CA THR A 142 -5.08 21.58 14.33
C THR A 142 -5.81 20.68 13.34
N CYS A 143 -5.40 19.42 13.32
CA CYS A 143 -6.09 18.37 12.58
C CYS A 143 -6.11 17.12 13.43
N THR A 144 -7.26 16.48 13.56
CA THR A 144 -7.42 15.23 14.29
C THR A 144 -7.77 14.11 13.33
N ILE A 145 -7.06 13.00 13.44
CA ILE A 145 -7.35 11.74 12.74
C ILE A 145 -7.72 10.70 13.79
N LYS A 146 -8.89 10.09 13.65
CA LYS A 146 -9.33 8.97 14.48
C LYS A 146 -9.18 7.68 13.69
N LEU A 147 -8.55 6.68 14.31
CA LEU A 147 -8.27 5.38 13.73
C LEU A 147 -8.94 4.29 14.55
N ASN A 148 -9.55 3.32 13.85
CA ASN A 148 -9.82 1.99 14.37
C ASN A 148 -8.59 1.12 14.07
N LEU A 149 -8.09 0.43 15.08
CA LEU A 149 -6.88 -0.37 15.09
C LEU A 149 -7.14 -1.87 15.28
N GLU A 150 -8.39 -2.33 15.25
CA GLU A 150 -8.79 -3.74 15.48
C GLU A 150 -8.12 -4.73 14.50
N ASN A 151 -7.69 -4.26 13.32
CA ASN A 151 -7.00 -5.07 12.31
C ASN A 151 -5.48 -4.93 12.36
N THR A 152 -4.94 -4.25 13.38
CA THR A 152 -3.51 -3.96 13.52
C THR A 152 -2.88 -4.77 14.65
N TYR A 153 -1.58 -4.61 14.85
CA TYR A 153 -0.86 -5.23 15.97
C TYR A 153 -0.88 -4.40 17.27
N HIS A 154 -1.69 -3.33 17.33
CA HIS A 154 -1.78 -2.48 18.51
C HIS A 154 -2.61 -3.13 19.62
N GLU A 155 -2.27 -2.83 20.88
CA GLU A 155 -3.00 -3.32 22.06
C GLU A 155 -4.35 -2.61 22.27
N THR A 156 -4.56 -1.48 21.61
CA THR A 156 -5.75 -0.62 21.75
C THR A 156 -6.53 -0.59 20.46
N ASP A 157 -7.85 -0.70 20.54
CA ASP A 157 -8.72 -0.75 19.36
C ASP A 157 -8.90 0.63 18.72
N MET A 158 -8.65 1.72 19.45
CA MET A 158 -8.92 3.08 19.00
C MET A 158 -7.79 4.03 19.35
N LEU A 159 -7.46 4.89 18.39
CA LEU A 159 -6.42 5.90 18.52
C LEU A 159 -6.87 7.23 17.94
N THR A 160 -6.55 8.31 18.63
CA THR A 160 -6.72 9.67 18.14
C THR A 160 -5.37 10.34 18.00
N ILE A 161 -5.06 10.80 16.79
CA ILE A 161 -3.84 11.53 16.46
C ILE A 161 -4.23 12.99 16.23
N THR A 162 -3.72 13.90 17.05
CA THR A 162 -3.97 15.34 16.90
C THR A 162 -2.67 16.04 16.50
N PHE A 163 -2.64 16.52 15.25
CA PHE A 163 -1.56 17.29 14.67
C PHE A 163 -1.69 18.77 15.07
N ILE A 164 -0.58 19.38 15.50
CA ILE A 164 -0.53 20.75 16.01
C ILE A 164 0.27 21.64 15.07
N GLY A 165 -0.23 22.84 14.79
CA GLY A 165 0.46 23.81 13.94
C GLY A 165 0.53 23.37 12.49
N VAL A 166 -0.56 22.81 11.98
CA VAL A 166 -0.70 22.29 10.62
C VAL A 166 -0.56 23.43 9.61
N SER A 167 0.50 23.36 8.78
CA SER A 167 0.78 24.33 7.73
C SER A 167 0.36 23.82 6.34
N GLU A 168 0.41 22.50 6.11
CA GLU A 168 0.02 21.88 4.85
C GLU A 168 -0.91 20.69 5.12
N PHE A 169 -1.90 20.51 4.26
CA PHE A 169 -2.81 19.37 4.25
C PHE A 169 -3.25 19.16 2.81
N THR A 170 -2.83 18.05 2.21
CA THR A 170 -3.07 17.76 0.80
C THR A 170 -3.51 16.31 0.64
N SER A 171 -4.39 16.08 -0.34
CA SER A 171 -4.77 14.75 -0.76
C SER A 171 -5.07 14.77 -2.26
N THR A 172 -4.68 13.73 -2.98
CA THR A 172 -5.02 13.58 -4.41
C THR A 172 -6.48 13.23 -4.65
N SER A 173 -7.16 12.70 -3.63
CA SER A 173 -8.57 12.29 -3.67
C SER A 173 -9.24 12.54 -2.32
N PRO A 174 -10.59 12.66 -2.25
CA PRO A 174 -11.29 12.70 -0.97
C PRO A 174 -11.02 11.41 -0.17
N ILE A 175 -10.58 11.56 1.09
CA ILE A 175 -10.39 10.46 2.02
C ILE A 175 -11.74 10.17 2.67
N ARG A 176 -12.16 8.91 2.66
CA ARG A 176 -13.45 8.49 3.19
C ARG A 176 -13.27 7.81 4.53
N GLU A 177 -14.29 7.92 5.37
CA GLU A 177 -14.46 7.00 6.49
C GLU A 177 -14.49 5.57 5.97
N GLY A 178 -13.81 4.66 6.69
CA GLY A 178 -13.62 3.28 6.26
C GLY A 178 -12.38 3.06 5.38
N ALA A 179 -11.65 4.10 5.00
CA ALA A 179 -10.40 3.93 4.25
C ALA A 179 -9.30 3.29 5.13
N TRP A 180 -8.60 2.32 4.57
CA TRP A 180 -7.44 1.66 5.12
C TRP A 180 -6.18 2.51 4.96
N TRP A 181 -5.36 2.49 6.00
CA TRP A 181 -4.06 3.09 6.06
C TRP A 181 -3.03 2.09 5.53
N LEU A 182 -2.54 2.32 4.30
CA LEU A 182 -1.70 1.33 3.59
C LEU A 182 -0.22 1.54 3.86
N TYR A 183 0.29 2.75 3.75
CA TYR A 183 1.72 3.02 3.98
C TYR A 183 1.92 4.43 4.49
N GLU A 184 2.87 4.61 5.41
CA GLU A 184 3.27 5.91 5.91
C GLU A 184 4.76 6.17 5.81
N GLU A 185 5.08 7.46 5.72
CA GLU A 185 6.44 7.97 5.73
C GLU A 185 6.49 9.26 6.53
N ILE A 186 7.55 9.41 7.32
CA ILE A 186 7.85 10.66 8.03
C ILE A 186 9.14 11.25 7.47
N SER A 187 9.10 12.56 7.18
CA SER A 187 10.28 13.34 6.84
C SER A 187 10.33 14.63 7.65
N ILE A 188 11.54 15.12 7.92
CA ILE A 188 11.73 16.42 8.58
C ILE A 188 11.59 17.53 7.55
N VAL A 189 10.90 18.59 7.94
CA VAL A 189 10.81 19.82 7.16
C VAL A 189 11.06 21.02 8.07
N ASP A 190 11.30 22.19 7.48
CA ASP A 190 11.52 23.39 8.27
C ASP A 190 10.31 23.69 9.17
N GLY A 191 10.56 23.75 10.48
CA GLY A 191 9.53 24.04 11.48
C GLY A 191 8.68 22.85 11.94
N GLY A 192 8.99 21.62 11.53
CA GLY A 192 8.26 20.44 12.00
C GLY A 192 8.56 19.16 11.23
N PHE A 193 7.52 18.40 10.93
CA PHE A 193 7.60 17.15 10.18
C PHE A 193 6.46 17.06 9.16
N ARG A 194 6.71 16.26 8.12
CA ARG A 194 5.70 15.85 7.15
C ARG A 194 5.40 14.38 7.36
N LEU A 195 4.13 14.07 7.58
CA LEU A 195 3.60 12.73 7.41
C LEU A 195 3.03 12.62 6.00
N SER A 196 3.42 11.56 5.28
CA SER A 196 2.80 11.17 4.01
C SER A 196 2.17 9.81 4.20
N VAL A 197 0.93 9.65 3.73
CA VAL A 197 0.19 8.39 3.86
C VAL A 197 -0.39 8.02 2.52
N LEU A 198 -0.43 6.72 2.22
CA LEU A 198 -1.24 6.17 1.15
C LEU A 198 -2.49 5.55 1.77
N PHE A 199 -3.66 6.11 1.45
CA PHE A 199 -4.95 5.56 1.85
C PHE A 199 -5.58 4.76 0.72
N ASP A 200 -6.39 3.77 1.08
CA ASP A 200 -7.23 3.05 0.12
C ASP A 200 -8.59 3.74 -0.13
N SER A 201 -9.39 3.17 -1.05
CA SER A 201 -10.84 3.41 -1.17
C SER A 201 -11.35 4.87 -1.13
N PRO A 202 -11.00 5.75 -2.10
CA PRO A 202 -10.14 5.48 -3.27
C PRO A 202 -8.66 5.67 -2.94
N LEU A 203 -7.79 4.99 -3.70
CA LEU A 203 -6.34 5.13 -3.55
C LEU A 203 -5.91 6.61 -3.61
N ALA A 204 -5.40 7.13 -2.49
CA ALA A 204 -5.15 8.55 -2.27
C ALA A 204 -3.79 8.79 -1.62
N ASP A 205 -2.97 9.62 -2.29
CA ASP A 205 -1.75 10.15 -1.70
C ASP A 205 -2.13 11.32 -0.79
N PHE A 206 -2.00 11.12 0.52
CA PHE A 206 -2.22 12.11 1.56
C PHE A 206 -0.90 12.66 2.09
N SER A 207 -0.87 13.94 2.46
CA SER A 207 0.22 14.53 3.21
C SER A 207 -0.22 15.65 4.13
N ILE A 208 0.36 15.67 5.34
CA ILE A 208 0.17 16.70 6.34
C ILE A 208 1.53 17.17 6.87
N VAL A 209 1.71 18.49 6.95
CA VAL A 209 2.87 19.10 7.62
C VAL A 209 2.40 19.75 8.91
N ALA A 210 3.03 19.37 10.02
CA ALA A 210 2.69 19.83 11.36
C ALA A 210 3.96 20.08 12.19
N LYS A 211 3.83 20.88 13.25
CA LYS A 211 4.93 21.17 14.18
C LYS A 211 5.15 20.03 15.17
N ASP A 212 4.06 19.46 15.67
CA ASP A 212 4.08 18.37 16.65
C ASP A 212 2.78 17.55 16.58
N VAL A 213 2.72 16.49 17.37
CA VAL A 213 1.55 15.60 17.45
C VAL A 213 1.29 15.19 18.90
N VAL A 214 0.00 15.01 19.22
CA VAL A 214 -0.48 14.39 20.45
C VAL A 214 -1.22 13.12 20.06
N ILE A 215 -0.97 12.04 20.80
CA ILE A 215 -1.55 10.73 20.52
C ILE A 215 -2.25 10.25 21.79
N GLU A 216 -3.52 9.89 21.64
CA GLU A 216 -4.39 9.43 22.72
C GLU A 216 -4.98 8.07 22.31
N SER A 217 -4.75 7.05 23.12
CA SER A 217 -5.38 5.74 22.96
C SER A 217 -6.53 5.57 23.96
N LYS A 218 -7.57 4.83 23.57
CA LYS A 218 -8.69 4.47 24.45
C LYS A 218 -8.87 2.97 24.51
#